data_AF-A0A9Q1BK59-F1
#
_entry.id   AF-A0A9Q1BK59-F1
#
_cell.length_a   1.000
_cell.length_b   1.000
_cell.length_c   1.000
_cell.angle_alpha   90.00
_cell.angle_beta   90.00
_cell.angle_gamma   90.00
#
_symmetry.space_group_name_H-M   'P 1'
#
loop_
_entity.id
_entity.type
_entity.pdbx_description
1 polymer ?
#
loop_
_entity_poly.entity_id
_entity_poly.type
_entity_poly.pdbx_seq_one_letter_code
_entity_poly.pdbx_strand_id
1 'polypeptide(L)'
;MHDDRDAKYLQNIFSSFGLTQHVNTATHQSGHTLDLILSRSTENILVELPIPTLYVSDHCFLECGLSIQRPAPTKEEFSYRKYKSIDIDQFKLDILSSNLYAEEWLDVNIAANCFSTTLQRILDRHAPLKNVRKVTRTTFPWYSDHLKQLKRKRRKAEKIWRRELSEISELNFRRVRNQYTYALYECRTNYYNGLITENSNNPRKLFKVFNEVIGNDHSSTLPDTTDSYQLACDFGEFFVRKLDLIRNEIDKN
;
A
#
# COMPACT_ATOMS: atom_id res chain seq x y z
N MET A 1 -26.64 27.12 19.79
CA MET A 1 -25.77 27.44 18.64
C MET A 1 -26.29 28.57 17.73
N HIS A 2 -27.49 29.12 17.94
CA HIS A 2 -28.12 30.03 16.96
C HIS A 2 -27.83 31.53 17.10
N ASP A 3 -27.05 31.99 18.09
CA ASP A 3 -26.83 33.43 18.30
C ASP A 3 -25.37 33.91 18.31
N ASP A 4 -24.42 33.03 18.06
CA ASP A 4 -23.02 33.42 17.94
C ASP A 4 -22.71 33.92 16.51
N ARG A 5 -22.08 35.09 16.40
CA ARG A 5 -21.77 35.75 15.12
C ARG A 5 -20.81 34.92 14.27
N ASP A 6 -19.81 34.31 14.91
CA ASP A 6 -18.78 33.53 14.24
C ASP A 6 -19.36 32.18 13.79
N ALA A 7 -20.26 31.58 14.58
CA ALA A 7 -20.99 30.39 14.16
C ALA A 7 -21.87 30.64 12.92
N LYS A 8 -22.53 31.81 12.83
CA LYS A 8 -23.31 32.21 11.64
C LYS A 8 -22.40 32.44 10.43
N TYR A 9 -21.25 33.09 10.61
CA TYR A 9 -20.27 33.29 9.54
C TYR A 9 -19.71 31.95 9.02
N LEU A 10 -19.40 31.01 9.92
CA LEU A 10 -18.92 29.69 9.57
C LEU A 10 -19.98 28.84 8.83
N GLN A 11 -21.25 28.93 9.25
CA GLN A 11 -22.38 28.32 8.53
C GLN A 11 -22.54 28.87 7.10
N ASN A 12 -22.31 30.18 6.91
CA ASN A 12 -22.32 30.79 5.58
C ASN A 12 -21.17 30.28 4.71
N ILE A 13 -19.97 30.08 5.28
CA ILE A 13 -18.85 29.43 4.60
C ILE A 13 -19.23 28.01 4.18
N PHE A 14 -19.79 27.21 5.08
CA PHE A 14 -20.20 25.85 4.74
C PHE A 14 -21.21 25.85 3.59
N SER A 15 -22.20 26.72 3.67
CA SER A 15 -23.23 26.86 2.63
C SER A 15 -22.63 27.30 1.28
N SER A 16 -21.68 28.25 1.27
CA SER A 16 -21.07 28.76 0.02
C SER A 16 -20.18 27.72 -0.67
N PHE A 17 -19.56 26.83 0.09
CA PHE A 17 -18.77 25.70 -0.44
C PHE A 17 -19.60 24.41 -0.62
N GLY A 18 -20.92 24.47 -0.39
CA GLY A 18 -21.80 23.32 -0.49
C GLY A 18 -21.44 22.20 0.50
N LEU A 19 -21.00 22.55 1.71
CA LEU A 19 -20.68 21.63 2.80
C LEU A 19 -21.87 21.46 3.75
N THR A 20 -22.09 20.22 4.18
CA THR A 20 -23.10 19.85 5.16
C THR A 20 -22.40 19.42 6.45
N GLN A 21 -22.82 19.99 7.57
CA GLN A 21 -22.33 19.63 8.90
C GLN A 21 -23.27 18.59 9.54
N HIS A 22 -22.69 17.54 10.13
CA HIS A 22 -23.43 16.37 10.60
C HIS A 22 -23.54 16.24 12.13
N VAL A 23 -22.77 17.01 12.91
CA VAL A 23 -22.72 16.86 14.39
C VAL A 23 -23.80 17.72 15.03
N ASN A 24 -24.76 17.08 15.70
CA ASN A 24 -25.87 17.76 16.37
C ASN A 24 -25.81 17.69 17.91
N THR A 25 -24.77 17.07 18.47
CA THR A 25 -24.56 16.94 19.92
C THR A 25 -23.43 17.83 20.42
N ALA A 26 -23.44 18.15 21.71
CA ALA A 26 -22.29 18.75 22.37
C ALA A 26 -21.09 17.81 22.31
N THR A 27 -19.92 18.34 21.95
CA THR A 27 -18.67 17.57 21.85
C THR A 27 -17.70 17.90 22.98
N HIS A 28 -17.97 18.96 23.72
CA HIS A 28 -17.20 19.43 24.86
C HIS A 28 -18.02 19.32 26.15
N GLN A 29 -17.37 19.07 27.30
CA GLN A 29 -18.04 18.95 28.62
C GLN A 29 -18.84 20.21 29.02
N SER A 30 -18.43 21.39 28.56
CA SER A 30 -19.17 22.65 28.75
C SER A 30 -20.44 22.80 27.88
N GLY A 31 -20.83 21.75 27.12
CA GLY A 31 -22.05 21.76 26.31
C GLY A 31 -21.91 22.41 24.92
N HIS A 32 -20.68 22.66 24.47
CA HIS A 32 -20.40 23.24 23.15
C HIS A 32 -20.07 22.17 22.10
N THR A 33 -20.31 22.49 20.83
CA THR A 33 -19.98 21.64 19.68
C THR A 33 -18.84 22.32 18.92
N LEU A 34 -17.61 21.94 19.25
CA LEU A 34 -16.39 22.47 18.63
C LEU A 34 -15.82 21.51 17.58
N ASP A 35 -16.18 20.23 17.67
CA ASP A 35 -15.72 19.18 16.77
C ASP A 35 -16.79 18.95 15.70
N LEU A 36 -16.43 19.13 14.43
CA LEU A 36 -17.36 19.09 13.30
C LEU A 36 -17.02 17.95 12.35
N ILE A 37 -18.04 17.33 11.79
CA ILE A 37 -17.95 16.39 10.66
C ILE A 37 -18.65 17.06 9.49
N LEU A 38 -17.89 17.30 8.42
CA LEU A 38 -18.34 18.00 7.21
C LEU A 38 -18.26 17.04 6.02
N SER A 39 -19.28 17.04 5.18
CA SER A 39 -19.24 16.40 3.85
C SER A 39 -19.70 17.37 2.78
N ARG A 40 -19.34 17.11 1.52
CA ARG A 40 -19.88 17.89 0.41
C ARG A 40 -21.30 17.43 0.11
N SER A 41 -22.23 18.38 0.01
CA SER A 41 -23.65 18.15 -0.33
C SER A 41 -23.86 17.47 -1.68
N THR A 42 -22.91 17.63 -2.62
CA THR A 42 -22.96 17.03 -3.95
C THR A 42 -22.39 15.61 -4.01
N GLU A 43 -21.72 15.13 -2.96
CA GLU A 43 -21.16 13.78 -2.92
C GLU A 43 -22.19 12.80 -2.34
N ASN A 44 -22.36 11.65 -3.01
CA ASN A 44 -23.22 10.56 -2.54
C ASN A 44 -22.54 9.74 -1.43
N ILE A 45 -22.08 10.41 -0.37
CA ILE A 45 -21.56 9.77 0.84
C ILE A 45 -22.67 9.79 1.88
N LEU A 46 -23.17 8.61 2.25
CA LEU A 46 -24.07 8.50 3.40
C LEU A 46 -23.22 8.58 4.67
N VAL A 47 -23.42 9.64 5.43
CA VAL A 47 -22.83 9.85 6.75
C VAL A 47 -23.87 9.45 7.78
N GLU A 48 -23.63 8.37 8.52
CA GLU A 48 -24.45 8.03 9.67
C GLU A 48 -24.32 9.12 10.74
N LEU A 49 -25.37 9.32 11.53
CA LEU A 49 -25.37 10.36 12.55
C LEU A 49 -24.17 10.17 13.51
N PRO A 50 -23.31 11.19 13.69
CA PRO A 50 -22.21 11.12 14.64
C PRO A 50 -22.70 10.90 16.07
N ILE A 51 -22.09 9.94 16.76
CA ILE A 51 -22.42 9.58 18.14
C ILE A 51 -21.20 9.85 19.03
N PRO A 52 -21.34 10.56 20.16
CA PRO A 52 -20.30 10.64 21.19
C PRO A 52 -20.07 9.28 21.85
N THR A 53 -18.87 8.72 21.76
CA THR A 53 -18.58 7.37 22.29
C THR A 53 -17.58 7.31 23.43
N LEU A 54 -16.68 8.30 23.57
CA LEU A 54 -15.64 8.29 24.60
C LEU A 54 -15.34 9.69 25.13
N TYR A 55 -15.16 9.82 26.44
CA TYR A 55 -14.79 11.07 27.10
C TYR A 55 -13.41 10.90 27.75
N VAL A 56 -12.36 11.04 26.95
CA VAL A 56 -10.96 10.85 27.41
C VAL A 56 -10.35 12.18 27.87
N SER A 57 -10.96 13.30 27.51
CA SER A 57 -10.66 14.64 28.01
C SER A 57 -11.96 15.46 28.16
N ASP A 58 -11.81 16.77 28.26
CA ASP A 58 -12.86 17.78 28.06
C ASP A 58 -13.58 17.70 26.71
N HIS A 59 -12.98 17.04 25.70
CA HIS A 59 -13.59 16.67 24.43
C HIS A 59 -14.04 15.21 24.40
N CYS A 60 -15.10 14.94 23.64
CA CYS A 60 -15.59 13.60 23.35
C CYS A 60 -15.15 13.10 21.97
N PHE A 61 -14.95 11.79 21.85
CA PHE A 61 -14.71 11.14 20.57
C PHE A 61 -16.05 10.97 19.85
N LEU A 62 -16.14 11.48 18.62
CA LEU A 62 -17.28 11.27 17.74
C LEU A 62 -17.02 10.07 16.83
N GLU A 63 -17.96 9.13 16.83
CA GLU A 63 -17.97 8.00 15.92
C GLU A 63 -19.10 8.17 14.91
N CYS A 64 -18.79 8.09 13.62
CA CYS A 64 -19.79 8.06 12.56
C CYS A 64 -19.42 6.99 11.53
N GLY A 65 -20.43 6.27 11.03
CA GLY A 65 -20.29 5.39 9.89
C GLY A 65 -20.28 6.19 8.59
N LEU A 66 -19.38 5.84 7.67
CA LEU A 66 -19.32 6.41 6.33
C LEU A 66 -19.59 5.30 5.31
N SER A 67 -20.65 5.42 4.53
CA SER A 67 -20.90 4.52 3.40
C SER A 67 -20.15 5.05 2.17
N ILE A 68 -18.92 4.57 2.01
CA ILE A 68 -18.06 4.89 0.87
C ILE A 68 -17.80 3.59 0.12
N GLN A 69 -17.96 3.62 -1.20
CA GLN A 69 -17.57 2.52 -2.07
C GLN A 69 -16.06 2.31 -1.94
N ARG A 70 -15.66 1.27 -1.21
CA ARG A 70 -14.25 0.94 -1.05
C ARG A 70 -13.76 0.30 -2.34
N PRO A 71 -12.69 0.82 -2.97
CA PRO A 71 -12.10 0.16 -4.13
C PRO A 71 -11.66 -1.25 -3.75
N ALA A 72 -11.91 -2.20 -4.64
CA ALA A 72 -11.50 -3.58 -4.43
C ALA A 72 -9.98 -3.62 -4.21
N PRO A 73 -9.47 -4.44 -3.27
CA PRO A 73 -8.03 -4.59 -3.09
C PRO A 73 -7.39 -5.05 -4.39
N THR A 74 -6.29 -4.41 -4.79
CA THR A 74 -5.49 -4.85 -5.93
C THR A 74 -5.00 -6.27 -5.69
N LYS A 75 -5.20 -7.15 -6.67
CA LYS A 75 -4.74 -8.53 -6.64
C LYS A 75 -3.71 -8.70 -7.75
N GLU A 76 -2.54 -9.19 -7.37
CA GLU A 76 -1.53 -9.62 -8.33
C GLU A 76 -1.66 -11.13 -8.54
N GLU A 77 -1.63 -11.51 -9.81
CA GLU A 77 -1.51 -12.90 -10.25
C GLU A 77 -0.08 -13.16 -10.63
N PHE A 78 0.52 -14.18 -10.02
CA PHE A 78 1.82 -14.66 -10.44
C PHE A 78 1.86 -16.18 -10.39
N SER A 79 2.68 -16.76 -11.26
CA SER A 79 2.94 -18.18 -11.33
C SER A 79 4.32 -18.48 -10.77
N TYR A 80 4.45 -19.53 -9.95
CA TYR A 80 5.75 -19.98 -9.47
C TYR A 80 5.83 -21.50 -9.40
N ARG A 81 7.06 -22.02 -9.41
CA ARG A 81 7.36 -23.44 -9.14
C ARG A 81 8.14 -23.55 -7.84
N LYS A 82 7.87 -24.60 -7.07
CA LYS A 82 8.60 -24.87 -5.82
C LYS A 82 9.89 -25.64 -6.10
N TYR A 83 10.87 -24.99 -6.75
CA TYR A 83 12.13 -25.65 -7.09
C TYR A 83 12.87 -26.23 -5.88
N LYS A 84 12.77 -25.57 -4.72
CA LYS A 84 13.39 -26.04 -3.46
C LYS A 84 12.79 -27.34 -2.90
N SER A 85 11.62 -27.77 -3.38
CA SER A 85 11.00 -29.03 -2.96
C SER A 85 11.19 -30.16 -3.97
N ILE A 86 12.01 -29.96 -5.01
CA ILE A 86 12.36 -31.02 -5.94
C ILE A 86 13.23 -32.05 -5.21
N ASP A 87 12.84 -33.32 -5.28
CA ASP A 87 13.73 -34.42 -4.97
C ASP A 87 14.75 -34.55 -6.11
N ILE A 88 15.99 -34.11 -5.84
CA ILE A 88 17.04 -34.03 -6.86
C ILE A 88 17.42 -35.41 -7.38
N ASP A 89 17.37 -36.45 -6.55
CA ASP A 89 17.79 -37.78 -6.95
C ASP A 89 16.74 -38.41 -7.87
N GLN A 90 15.45 -38.28 -7.53
CA GLN A 90 14.37 -38.70 -8.43
C GLN A 90 14.32 -37.89 -9.73
N PHE A 91 14.60 -36.59 -9.66
CA PHE A 91 14.68 -35.73 -10.84
C PHE A 91 15.78 -36.17 -11.81
N LYS A 92 16.97 -36.51 -11.30
CA LYS A 92 18.07 -37.06 -12.10
C LYS A 92 17.71 -38.41 -12.72
N LEU A 93 17.10 -39.30 -11.95
CA LEU A 93 16.66 -40.61 -12.45
C LEU A 93 15.63 -40.48 -13.57
N ASP A 94 14.68 -39.56 -13.44
CA ASP A 94 13.69 -39.28 -14.49
C ASP A 94 14.32 -38.70 -15.77
N ILE A 95 15.41 -37.94 -15.66
CA ILE A 95 16.17 -37.46 -16.83
C ILE A 95 16.92 -38.61 -17.50
N LEU A 96 17.65 -39.42 -16.72
CA LEU A 96 18.47 -40.52 -17.25
C LEU A 96 17.61 -41.63 -17.88
N SER A 97 16.40 -41.83 -17.38
CA SER A 97 15.42 -42.78 -17.93
C SER A 97 14.60 -42.23 -19.10
N SER A 98 14.79 -40.96 -19.45
CA SER A 98 14.04 -40.33 -20.53
C SER A 98 14.68 -40.55 -21.90
N ASN A 99 13.86 -40.40 -22.93
CA ASN A 99 14.22 -40.44 -24.34
C ASN A 99 15.41 -39.53 -24.66
N LEU A 100 15.55 -38.43 -23.91
CA LEU A 100 16.64 -37.47 -24.04
C LEU A 100 18.03 -38.12 -23.91
N TYR A 101 18.15 -39.15 -23.07
CA TYR A 101 19.40 -39.86 -22.82
C TYR A 101 19.51 -41.16 -23.64
N ALA A 102 18.40 -41.68 -24.17
CA ALA A 102 18.33 -43.01 -24.79
C ALA A 102 18.48 -43.02 -26.32
N GLU A 103 18.27 -41.89 -27.00
CA GLU A 103 18.25 -41.82 -28.47
C GLU A 103 19.52 -41.17 -29.05
N GLU A 104 20.02 -41.71 -30.17
CA GLU A 104 21.00 -41.04 -31.03
C GLU A 104 20.27 -40.10 -32.00
N TRP A 105 20.56 -38.79 -31.91
CA TRP A 105 19.84 -37.77 -32.67
C TRP A 105 20.54 -37.44 -33.99
N LEU A 106 19.87 -37.67 -35.11
CA LEU A 106 20.35 -37.30 -36.45
C LEU A 106 19.97 -35.86 -36.85
N ASP A 107 18.91 -35.30 -36.26
CA ASP A 107 18.39 -33.96 -36.56
C ASP A 107 18.37 -33.07 -35.32
N VAL A 108 18.99 -31.89 -35.43
CA VAL A 108 19.15 -30.91 -34.34
C VAL A 108 17.81 -30.32 -33.88
N ASN A 109 16.86 -30.09 -34.80
CA ASN A 109 15.54 -29.55 -34.46
C ASN A 109 14.72 -30.58 -33.68
N ILE A 110 14.80 -31.85 -34.08
CA ILE A 110 14.13 -32.94 -33.36
C ILE A 110 14.72 -33.09 -31.96
N ALA A 111 16.06 -33.05 -31.84
CA ALA A 111 16.75 -33.10 -30.55
C ALA A 111 16.36 -31.92 -29.63
N ALA A 112 16.34 -30.69 -30.16
CA ALA A 112 15.99 -29.49 -29.41
C ALA A 112 14.53 -29.51 -28.92
N ASN A 113 13.62 -30.02 -29.75
CA ASN A 113 12.22 -30.19 -29.36
C ASN A 113 12.10 -31.24 -28.25
N CYS A 114 12.70 -32.42 -28.43
CA CYS A 114 12.70 -33.48 -27.42
C CYS A 114 13.28 -33.01 -26.08
N PHE A 115 14.38 -32.27 -26.10
CA PHE A 115 14.99 -31.65 -24.92
C PHE A 115 13.98 -30.75 -24.19
N SER A 116 13.38 -29.81 -24.92
CA SER A 116 12.46 -28.82 -24.35
C SER A 116 11.21 -29.48 -23.77
N THR A 117 10.58 -30.40 -24.51
CA THR A 117 9.35 -31.07 -24.08
C THR A 117 9.59 -32.04 -22.93
N THR A 118 10.70 -32.79 -22.97
CA THR A 118 11.03 -33.79 -21.94
C THR A 118 11.36 -33.11 -20.62
N LEU A 119 12.22 -32.08 -20.64
CA LEU A 119 12.54 -31.33 -19.42
C LEU A 119 11.33 -30.58 -18.88
N GLN A 120 10.49 -29.99 -19.74
CA GLN A 120 9.26 -29.34 -19.30
C GLN A 120 8.34 -30.34 -18.58
N ARG A 121 8.14 -31.54 -19.13
CA ARG A 121 7.34 -32.61 -18.54
C ARG A 121 7.90 -33.09 -17.19
N ILE A 122 9.20 -33.34 -17.11
CA ILE A 122 9.85 -33.76 -15.85
C ILE A 122 9.74 -32.62 -14.82
N LEU A 123 9.95 -31.38 -15.23
CA LEU A 123 9.81 -30.22 -14.36
C LEU A 123 8.37 -30.02 -13.86
N ASP A 124 7.37 -30.30 -14.70
CA ASP A 124 5.95 -30.29 -14.32
C ASP A 124 5.61 -31.38 -13.30
N ARG A 125 6.23 -32.56 -13.41
CA ARG A 125 6.07 -33.65 -12.44
C ARG A 125 6.64 -33.28 -11.07
N HIS A 126 7.87 -32.76 -11.05
CA HIS A 126 8.63 -32.52 -9.81
C HIS A 126 8.34 -31.16 -9.16
N ALA A 127 8.01 -30.15 -9.95
CA ALA A 127 7.69 -28.81 -9.48
C ALA A 127 6.61 -28.18 -10.36
N PRO A 128 5.34 -28.63 -10.27
CA PRO A 128 4.25 -28.11 -11.10
C PRO A 128 4.07 -26.59 -10.94
N LEU A 129 3.72 -25.93 -12.04
CA LEU A 129 3.44 -24.49 -12.05
C LEU A 129 2.21 -24.19 -11.20
N LYS A 130 2.36 -23.29 -10.22
CA LYS A 130 1.27 -22.87 -9.32
C LYS A 130 0.92 -21.42 -9.58
N ASN A 131 -0.33 -21.18 -9.94
CA ASN A 131 -0.89 -19.85 -10.05
C ASN A 131 -1.42 -19.40 -8.70
N VAL A 132 -0.96 -18.23 -8.23
CA VAL A 132 -1.40 -17.66 -6.95
C VAL A 132 -1.91 -16.26 -7.18
N ARG A 133 -3.07 -16.00 -6.58
CA ARG A 133 -3.64 -14.67 -6.40
C ARG A 133 -3.26 -14.16 -5.03
N LYS A 134 -2.48 -13.08 -4.98
CA LYS A 134 -2.13 -12.42 -3.71
C LYS A 134 -2.68 -11.01 -3.73
N VAL A 135 -3.34 -10.64 -2.63
CA VAL A 135 -3.73 -9.24 -2.41
C VAL A 135 -2.45 -8.44 -2.20
N THR A 136 -2.19 -7.49 -3.09
CA THR A 136 -1.10 -6.54 -2.95
C THR A 136 -1.40 -5.67 -1.74
N ARG A 137 -0.49 -5.70 -0.77
CA ARG A 137 -0.56 -4.83 0.41
C ARG A 137 0.74 -4.08 0.47
N THR A 138 0.67 -2.78 0.70
CA THR A 138 1.84 -1.97 1.03
C THR A 138 2.51 -2.60 2.25
N THR A 139 3.69 -3.16 2.03
CA THR A 139 4.53 -3.68 3.09
C THR A 139 5.56 -2.62 3.44
N PHE A 140 5.65 -2.28 4.71
CA PHE A 140 6.70 -1.42 5.21
C PHE A 140 7.87 -2.30 5.66
N PRO A 141 9.05 -2.22 5.03
CA PRO A 141 10.18 -3.11 5.35
C PRO A 141 10.63 -3.02 6.81
N TRP A 142 10.47 -1.85 7.43
CA TRP A 142 10.78 -1.59 8.84
C TRP A 142 9.71 -2.08 9.82
N TYR A 143 8.54 -2.53 9.35
CA TYR A 143 7.45 -2.98 10.21
C TYR A 143 7.58 -4.47 10.59
N SER A 144 8.40 -4.71 11.60
CA SER A 144 8.79 -6.04 12.05
C SER A 144 7.70 -6.82 12.82
N ASP A 145 7.91 -8.13 13.00
CA ASP A 145 7.04 -8.96 13.84
C ASP A 145 7.07 -8.55 15.32
N HIS A 146 8.19 -7.98 15.79
CA HIS A 146 8.28 -7.36 17.12
C HIS A 146 7.23 -6.25 17.30
N LEU A 147 7.11 -5.35 16.31
CA LEU A 147 6.10 -4.29 16.33
C LEU A 147 4.67 -4.84 16.28
N LYS A 148 4.43 -5.93 15.53
CA LYS A 148 3.14 -6.63 15.53
C LYS A 148 2.78 -7.15 16.93
N GLN A 149 3.74 -7.73 17.64
CA GLN A 149 3.54 -8.23 19.00
C GLN A 149 3.24 -7.10 19.98
N LEU A 150 4.00 -6.00 19.94
CA LEU A 150 3.75 -4.82 20.77
C LEU A 150 2.37 -4.19 20.48
N LYS A 151 1.96 -4.11 19.21
CA LYS A 151 0.62 -3.64 18.82
C LYS A 151 -0.49 -4.53 19.40
N ARG A 152 -0.31 -5.85 19.41
CA ARG A 152 -1.25 -6.80 20.04
C ARG A 152 -1.33 -6.59 21.55
N LYS A 153 -0.18 -6.43 22.23
CA LYS A 153 -0.14 -6.12 23.68
C LYS A 153 -0.86 -4.81 23.98
N ARG A 154 -0.63 -3.76 23.19
CA ARG A 154 -1.31 -2.45 23.32
C ARG A 154 -2.82 -2.59 23.22
N ARG A 155 -3.33 -3.28 22.18
CA ARG A 155 -4.78 -3.51 21.99
C ARG A 155 -5.38 -4.33 23.14
N LYS A 156 -4.66 -5.31 23.67
CA LYS A 156 -5.10 -6.10 24.84
C LYS A 156 -5.23 -5.21 26.07
N ALA A 157 -4.21 -4.40 26.37
CA ALA A 157 -4.23 -3.47 27.50
C ALA A 157 -5.35 -2.43 27.35
N GLU A 158 -5.56 -1.91 26.13
CA GLU A 158 -6.65 -0.99 25.82
C GLU A 158 -8.03 -1.61 26.10
N LYS A 159 -8.26 -2.86 25.65
CA LYS A 159 -9.53 -3.55 25.87
C LYS A 159 -9.80 -3.80 27.36
N ILE A 160 -8.75 -4.10 28.14
CA ILE A 160 -8.85 -4.27 29.60
C ILE A 160 -9.22 -2.94 30.25
N TRP A 161 -8.49 -1.87 29.93
CA TRP A 161 -8.77 -0.54 30.46
C TRP A 161 -10.18 -0.05 30.14
N ARG A 162 -10.63 -0.20 28.89
CA ARG A 162 -12.00 0.17 28.48
C ARG A 162 -13.10 -0.62 29.19
N ARG A 163 -12.79 -1.82 29.68
CA ARG A 163 -13.75 -2.67 30.41
C ARG A 163 -13.74 -2.37 31.90
N GLU A 164 -12.57 -2.16 32.49
CA GLU A 164 -12.39 -2.04 33.94
C GLU A 164 -12.42 -0.59 34.43
N LEU A 165 -12.07 0.37 33.57
CA LEU A 165 -12.02 1.82 33.85
C LEU A 165 -11.29 2.17 35.16
N SER A 166 -10.30 1.36 35.54
CA SER A 166 -9.50 1.55 36.75
C SER A 166 -8.19 2.29 36.46
N GLU A 167 -7.70 3.06 37.43
CA GLU A 167 -6.43 3.79 37.32
C GLU A 167 -5.25 2.85 37.02
N ILE A 168 -5.21 1.66 37.63
CA ILE A 168 -4.17 0.65 37.40
C ILE A 168 -4.20 0.16 35.94
N SER A 169 -5.39 -0.15 35.42
CA SER A 169 -5.55 -0.60 34.03
C SER A 169 -5.18 0.51 33.03
N GLU A 170 -5.47 1.76 33.36
CA GLU A 170 -5.09 2.93 32.58
C GLU A 170 -3.58 3.14 32.55
N LEU A 171 -2.91 3.12 33.71
CA LEU A 171 -1.46 3.24 33.81
C LEU A 171 -0.75 2.14 33.00
N ASN A 172 -1.25 0.91 33.07
CA ASN A 172 -0.70 -0.19 32.26
C ASN A 172 -0.92 0.03 30.75
N PHE A 173 -2.10 0.50 30.34
CA PHE A 173 -2.35 0.87 28.94
C PHE A 173 -1.42 1.98 28.46
N ARG A 174 -1.28 3.07 29.23
CA ARG A 174 -0.38 4.19 28.93
C ARG A 174 1.07 3.71 28.77
N ARG A 175 1.55 2.86 29.67
CA ARG A 175 2.88 2.25 29.60
C ARG A 175 3.10 1.45 28.31
N VAL A 176 2.20 0.52 27.98
CA VAL A 176 2.33 -0.33 26.78
C VAL A 176 2.15 0.50 25.49
N ARG A 177 1.28 1.51 25.51
CA ARG A 177 1.12 2.47 24.40
C ARG A 177 2.42 3.22 24.13
N ASN A 178 3.05 3.76 25.18
CA ASN A 178 4.30 4.50 25.04
C ASN A 178 5.44 3.59 24.54
N GLN A 179 5.52 2.36 25.06
CA GLN A 179 6.48 1.35 24.57
C GLN A 179 6.30 1.06 23.07
N TYR A 180 5.07 0.83 22.62
CA TYR A 180 4.79 0.61 21.20
C TYR A 180 5.15 1.84 20.34
N THR A 181 4.83 3.03 20.82
CA THR A 181 5.10 4.30 20.10
C THR A 181 6.60 4.52 19.94
N TYR A 182 7.37 4.32 21.01
CA TYR A 182 8.82 4.41 20.98
C TYR A 182 9.44 3.38 20.02
N ALA A 183 9.06 2.11 20.14
CA ALA A 183 9.58 1.06 19.25
C ALA A 183 9.23 1.33 17.78
N LEU A 184 8.05 1.86 17.50
CA LEU A 184 7.62 2.23 16.15
C LEU A 184 8.51 3.33 15.57
N TYR A 185 8.79 4.36 16.36
CA TYR A 185 9.70 5.44 16.01
C TYR A 185 11.11 4.90 15.76
N GLU A 186 11.67 4.14 16.70
CA GLU A 186 13.01 3.57 16.63
C GLU A 186 13.21 2.68 15.39
N CYS A 187 12.29 1.73 15.14
CA CYS A 187 12.38 0.85 13.97
C CYS A 187 12.36 1.62 12.65
N ARG A 188 11.50 2.65 12.55
CA ARG A 188 11.41 3.49 11.34
C ARG A 188 12.70 4.30 11.15
N THR A 189 13.18 4.93 12.21
CA THR A 189 14.40 5.75 12.20
C THR A 189 15.63 4.92 11.84
N ASN A 190 15.82 3.77 12.50
CA ASN A 190 16.96 2.89 12.25
C ASN A 190 16.99 2.39 10.80
N TYR A 191 15.84 2.05 10.23
CA TYR A 191 15.75 1.59 8.85
C TYR A 191 16.16 2.67 7.85
N TYR A 192 15.59 3.87 7.95
CA TYR A 192 15.93 4.94 7.00
C TYR A 192 17.35 5.47 7.21
N ASN A 193 17.83 5.55 8.45
CA ASN A 193 19.24 5.89 8.72
C ASN A 193 20.19 4.84 8.14
N GLY A 194 19.85 3.55 8.25
CA GLY A 194 20.58 2.46 7.61
C GLY A 194 20.63 2.63 6.09
N LEU A 195 19.48 2.82 5.45
CA LEU A 195 19.40 3.06 4.01
C LEU A 195 20.25 4.26 3.55
N ILE A 196 20.20 5.37 4.29
CA ILE A 196 21.00 6.57 3.98
C ILE A 196 22.49 6.26 4.10
N THR A 197 22.91 5.57 5.17
CA THR A 197 24.31 5.22 5.42
C THR A 197 24.84 4.27 4.35
N GLU A 198 24.09 3.22 4.02
CA GLU A 198 24.42 2.23 2.99
C GLU A 198 24.51 2.83 1.57
N ASN A 199 23.73 3.88 1.29
CA ASN A 199 23.68 4.54 -0.02
C ASN A 199 24.36 5.91 -0.04
N SER A 200 25.18 6.23 0.97
CA SER A 200 25.86 7.53 1.13
C SER A 200 26.69 7.93 -0.09
N ASN A 201 27.32 6.96 -0.77
CA ASN A 201 28.12 7.20 -1.98
C ASN A 201 27.32 7.15 -3.29
N ASN A 202 26.00 6.95 -3.22
CA ASN A 202 25.13 6.86 -4.40
C ASN A 202 23.97 7.86 -4.31
N PRO A 203 24.18 9.12 -4.74
CA PRO A 203 23.18 10.17 -4.64
C PRO A 203 21.89 9.79 -5.38
N ARG A 204 21.97 9.09 -6.53
CA ARG A 204 20.78 8.65 -7.28
C ARG A 204 19.88 7.72 -6.44
N LYS A 205 20.47 6.75 -5.74
CA LYS A 205 19.70 5.86 -4.85
C LYS A 205 19.16 6.61 -3.64
N LEU A 206 19.92 7.54 -3.08
CA LEU A 206 19.50 8.34 -1.93
C LEU A 206 18.31 9.26 -2.28
N PHE A 207 18.36 9.94 -3.43
CA PHE A 207 17.24 10.73 -3.95
C PHE A 207 16.01 9.86 -4.23
N LYS A 208 16.20 8.62 -4.72
CA LYS A 208 15.10 7.67 -4.89
C LYS A 208 14.42 7.36 -3.55
N VAL A 209 15.19 6.99 -2.53
CA VAL A 209 14.66 6.71 -1.17
C VAL A 209 13.94 7.94 -0.60
N PHE A 210 14.50 9.14 -0.79
CA PHE A 210 13.87 10.39 -0.36
C PHE A 210 12.51 10.61 -1.05
N ASN A 211 12.46 10.44 -2.38
CA ASN A 211 11.23 10.57 -3.16
C ASN A 211 10.15 9.54 -2.75
N GLU A 212 10.55 8.30 -2.47
CA GLU A 212 9.65 7.27 -1.94
C GLU A 212 9.06 7.67 -0.57
N VAL A 213 9.85 8.29 0.31
CA VAL A 213 9.41 8.71 1.66
C VAL A 213 8.42 9.87 1.62
N ILE A 214 8.63 10.85 0.73
CA ILE A 214 7.76 12.02 0.58
C ILE A 214 6.55 11.75 -0.32
N GLY A 215 6.48 10.58 -0.96
CA GLY A 215 5.38 10.22 -1.87
C GLY A 215 5.49 10.84 -3.26
N ASN A 216 6.69 11.28 -3.66
CA ASN A 216 6.98 11.81 -5.00
C ASN A 216 7.44 10.71 -5.97
N ASP A 217 7.10 9.44 -5.71
CA ASP A 217 7.40 8.36 -6.64
C ASP A 217 6.46 8.47 -7.84
N HIS A 218 6.87 9.26 -8.82
CA HIS A 218 6.23 9.32 -10.11
C HIS A 218 6.63 8.04 -10.86
N SER A 219 5.82 6.99 -10.74
CA SER A 219 5.91 5.92 -11.72
C SER A 219 5.59 6.53 -13.08
N SER A 220 6.60 6.65 -13.94
CA SER A 220 6.38 6.91 -15.36
C SER A 220 5.75 5.65 -15.96
N THR A 221 4.47 5.45 -15.68
CA THR A 221 3.67 4.43 -16.36
C THR A 221 3.57 4.87 -17.80
N LEU A 222 4.06 4.02 -18.70
CA LEU A 222 3.74 4.14 -20.11
C LEU A 222 2.20 4.17 -20.25
N PRO A 223 1.68 4.86 -21.27
CA PRO A 223 0.25 4.78 -21.58
C PRO A 223 -0.18 3.30 -21.67
N ASP A 224 -1.37 2.98 -21.19
CA ASP A 224 -1.94 1.66 -21.43
C ASP A 224 -2.20 1.50 -22.93
N THR A 225 -1.65 0.44 -23.54
CA THR A 225 -1.84 0.15 -24.96
C THR A 225 -1.85 -1.35 -25.20
N THR A 226 -2.72 -1.76 -26.10
CA THR A 226 -2.84 -3.14 -26.60
C THR A 226 -1.89 -3.46 -27.75
N ASP A 227 -1.24 -2.45 -28.34
CA ASP A 227 -0.35 -2.58 -29.50
C ASP A 227 1.00 -1.91 -29.25
N SER A 228 2.03 -2.74 -29.09
CA SER A 228 3.40 -2.29 -28.85
C SER A 228 4.03 -1.58 -30.05
N TYR A 229 3.56 -1.86 -31.28
CA TYR A 229 4.05 -1.19 -32.47
C TYR A 229 3.53 0.25 -32.54
N GLN A 230 2.22 0.44 -32.33
CA GLN A 230 1.62 1.78 -32.29
C GLN A 230 2.23 2.64 -31.18
N LEU A 231 2.49 2.06 -30.00
CA LEU A 231 3.17 2.76 -28.92
C LEU A 231 4.54 3.28 -29.35
N ALA A 232 5.32 2.46 -30.05
CA ALA A 232 6.65 2.85 -30.52
C ALA A 232 6.57 3.99 -31.56
N CYS A 233 5.57 3.96 -32.44
CA CYS A 233 5.29 5.05 -33.38
C CYS A 233 4.94 6.36 -32.66
N ASP A 234 4.01 6.30 -31.70
CA ASP A 234 3.57 7.47 -30.92
C ASP A 234 4.72 8.09 -30.10
N PHE A 235 5.59 7.24 -29.53
CA PHE A 235 6.82 7.69 -28.87
C PHE A 235 7.77 8.40 -29.84
N GLY A 236 7.93 7.85 -31.04
CA GLY A 236 8.73 8.46 -32.10
C GLY A 236 8.21 9.85 -32.46
N GLU A 237 6.91 9.97 -32.73
CA GLU A 237 6.27 11.25 -33.06
C GLU A 237 6.39 12.28 -31.93
N PHE A 238 6.22 11.85 -30.68
CA PHE A 238 6.38 12.73 -29.53
C PHE A 238 7.75 13.40 -29.49
N PHE A 239 8.83 12.63 -29.71
CA PHE A 239 10.19 13.19 -29.67
C PHE A 239 10.50 14.07 -30.88
N VAL A 240 10.02 13.70 -32.07
CA VAL A 240 10.13 14.55 -33.27
C VAL A 240 9.46 15.90 -33.02
N ARG A 241 8.19 15.89 -32.57
CA ARG A 241 7.43 17.10 -32.26
C ARG A 241 8.11 17.95 -31.18
N LYS A 242 8.65 17.31 -30.14
CA LYS A 242 9.36 18.01 -29.07
C LYS A 242 10.61 18.72 -29.60
N LEU A 243 11.39 18.06 -30.46
CA LEU A 243 12.58 18.66 -31.08
C LEU A 243 12.21 19.84 -31.98
N ASP A 244 11.14 19.72 -32.76
CA ASP A 244 10.66 20.82 -33.61
C ASP A 244 10.21 22.02 -32.77
N LEU A 245 9.50 21.79 -31.67
CA LEU A 245 9.10 22.86 -30.74
C LEU A 245 10.33 23.57 -30.13
N ILE A 246 11.33 22.81 -29.66
CA ILE A 246 12.55 23.39 -29.09
C ILE A 246 13.31 24.21 -30.14
N ARG A 247 13.45 23.71 -31.38
CA ARG A 247 14.09 24.44 -32.47
C ARG A 247 13.37 25.75 -32.77
N ASN A 248 12.04 25.69 -32.90
CA ASN A 248 11.21 26.88 -33.14
C ASN A 248 11.25 27.90 -31.99
N GLU A 249 11.50 27.48 -30.75
CA GLU A 249 11.69 28.39 -29.61
C GLU A 249 13.08 29.04 -29.61
N ILE A 250 14.11 28.31 -30.06
CA ILE A 250 15.48 28.84 -30.21
C ILE A 250 15.53 29.85 -31.35
N ASP A 251 14.91 29.56 -32.49
CA ASP A 251 14.90 30.43 -33.68
C ASP A 251 14.05 31.72 -33.52
N LYS A 252 13.31 31.83 -32.41
CA LYS A 252 12.51 33.03 -32.06
C LYS A 252 13.23 34.03 -31.14
N ASN A 253 14.42 33.70 -30.66
CA ASN A 253 15.31 34.62 -29.92
C ASN A 253 16.44 35.13 -30.83
#